data_AF-X0UCJ4-F1
#
_entry.id   AF-X0UCJ4-F1
#
_cell.length_a   1.000
_cell.length_b   1.000
_cell.length_c   1.000
_cell.angle_alpha   90.00
_cell.angle_beta   90.00
_cell.angle_gamma   90.00
#
_symmetry.space_group_name_H-M   'P 1'
#
loop_
_entity.id
_entity.type
_entity.pdbx_description
1 polymer ?
#
loop_
_entity_poly.entity_id
_entity_poly.type
_entity_poly.pdbx_seq_one_letter_code
_entity_poly.pdbx_strand_id
1 'polypeptide(L)'
;MDILTPFLMSLIAGSASGIGGLVVYLFGEMEDRVMGFLMGFAGGVMLIVSFLELFVKSMTLVSNVEATIAFTVGAVLMMAIDLTVPHMEIGRWEMGIANPRMLKTGLIVAIGISIHNFPEGLVVSASYTHMPKLGLLVAIMICLHNIPEGIATATPLIIAGVSKRWALTMAFLS
;
A
#
# COMPACT_ATOMS: atom_id res chain seq x y z
N MET A 1 -11.01 23.76 10.89
CA MET A 1 -10.66 22.39 11.31
C MET A 1 -9.15 22.25 11.23
N ASP A 2 -8.53 21.56 12.19
CA ASP A 2 -7.09 21.29 12.15
C ASP A 2 -6.80 20.19 11.12
N ILE A 3 -6.22 20.57 9.98
CA ILE A 3 -5.86 19.66 8.88
C ILE A 3 -4.50 18.99 9.14
N LEU A 4 -3.70 19.54 10.05
CA LEU A 4 -2.36 19.05 10.32
C LEU A 4 -2.40 17.63 10.89
N THR A 5 -3.27 17.38 11.86
CA THR A 5 -3.39 16.06 12.49
C THR A 5 -3.74 14.94 11.50
N PRO A 6 -4.83 15.01 10.70
CA PRO A 6 -5.14 13.96 9.73
C PRO A 6 -4.07 13.81 8.66
N PHE A 7 -3.42 14.90 8.23
CA PHE A 7 -2.29 14.84 7.29
C PHE A 7 -1.10 14.07 7.88
N LEU A 8 -0.70 14.38 9.12
CA LEU A 8 0.39 13.68 9.81
C LEU A 8 0.07 12.19 10.01
N MET A 9 -1.19 11.85 10.30
CA MET A 9 -1.61 10.46 10.43
C MET A 9 -1.50 9.70 9.10
N SER A 10 -1.94 10.30 7.99
CA SER A 10 -1.77 9.71 6.65
C SER A 10 -0.29 9.54 6.30
N LEU A 11 0.55 10.53 6.64
CA LEU A 11 1.99 10.47 6.40
C LEU A 11 2.68 9.36 7.21
N ILE A 12 2.32 9.22 8.48
CA ILE A 12 2.82 8.15 9.34
C ILE A 12 2.37 6.78 8.81
N ALA A 13 1.09 6.65 8.43
CA ALA A 13 0.54 5.44 7.86
C ALA A 13 1.28 5.02 6.59
N GLY A 14 1.42 5.92 5.61
CA GLY A 14 2.16 5.65 4.37
C GLY A 14 3.65 5.36 4.60
N SER A 15 4.29 5.99 5.58
CA SER A 15 5.71 5.73 5.89
C SER A 15 6.01 4.31 6.39
N ALA A 16 4.97 3.55 6.78
CA ALA A 16 5.12 2.17 7.24
C ALA A 16 5.63 1.22 6.14
N SER A 17 5.43 1.53 4.86
CA SER A 17 6.10 0.84 3.74
C SER A 17 7.63 0.88 3.87
N GLY A 18 8.17 2.01 4.36
CA GLY A 18 9.59 2.12 4.69
C GLY A 18 10.05 1.21 5.83
N ILE A 19 9.19 0.92 6.80
CA ILE A 19 9.49 -0.07 7.86
C ILE A 19 9.61 -1.46 7.22
N GLY A 20 8.71 -1.81 6.30
CA GLY A 20 8.84 -3.05 5.51
C GLY A 20 10.14 -3.11 4.73
N GLY A 21 10.50 -2.04 4.02
CA GLY A 21 11.78 -1.92 3.34
C GLY A 21 12.99 -2.03 4.28
N LEU A 22 12.88 -1.52 5.51
CA LEU A 22 13.94 -1.61 6.52
C LEU A 22 14.12 -3.05 7.01
N VAL A 23 13.04 -3.80 7.16
CA VAL A 23 13.12 -5.24 7.47
C VAL A 23 13.93 -5.96 6.39
N VAL A 24 13.63 -5.72 5.10
CA VAL A 24 14.38 -6.34 3.99
C VAL A 24 15.83 -5.84 3.93
N TYR A 25 16.08 -4.57 4.24
CA TYR A 25 17.44 -4.02 4.33
C TYR A 25 18.30 -4.79 5.36
N LEU A 26 17.74 -5.05 6.54
CA LEU A 26 18.43 -5.70 7.65
C LEU A 26 18.55 -7.21 7.47
N PHE A 27 17.47 -7.89 7.07
CA PHE A 27 17.37 -9.35 7.05
C PHE A 27 17.55 -9.98 5.67
N GLY A 28 17.54 -9.17 4.59
CA GLY A 28 17.64 -9.65 3.22
C GLY A 28 16.28 -9.99 2.61
N GLU A 29 16.30 -10.76 1.53
CA GLU A 29 15.09 -11.23 0.84
C GLU A 29 14.24 -12.14 1.72
N MET A 30 12.93 -12.10 1.52
CA MET A 30 11.98 -12.96 2.21
C MET A 30 11.63 -14.18 1.37
N GLU A 31 11.50 -15.34 2.01
CA GLU A 31 11.03 -16.56 1.36
C GLU A 31 9.57 -16.41 0.90
N ASP A 32 9.22 -17.01 -0.24
CA ASP A 32 7.88 -16.99 -0.83
C ASP A 32 6.77 -17.39 0.14
N ARG A 33 7.02 -18.33 1.06
CA ARG A 33 6.04 -18.73 2.08
C ARG A 33 5.73 -17.61 3.07
N VAL A 34 6.77 -16.90 3.53
CA VAL A 34 6.62 -15.75 4.42
C VAL A 34 5.94 -14.60 3.68
N MET A 35 6.34 -14.37 2.43
CA MET A 35 5.71 -13.37 1.57
C MET A 35 4.22 -13.65 1.38
N GLY A 36 3.84 -14.89 1.06
CA GLY A 36 2.45 -15.29 0.90
C GLY A 36 1.61 -15.09 2.17
N PHE A 37 2.18 -15.39 3.34
CA PHE A 37 1.53 -15.11 4.63
C PHE A 37 1.34 -13.61 4.87
N LEU A 38 2.39 -12.80 4.64
CA LEU A 38 2.35 -11.34 4.82
C LEU A 38 1.33 -10.69 3.89
N MET A 39 1.29 -11.09 2.62
CA MET A 39 0.30 -10.61 1.64
C MET A 39 -1.13 -11.05 2.00
N GLY A 40 -1.30 -12.28 2.51
CA GLY A 40 -2.60 -12.74 3.02
C GLY A 40 -3.08 -11.93 4.24
N PHE A 41 -2.17 -11.61 5.16
CA PHE A 41 -2.45 -10.72 6.29
C PHE A 41 -2.83 -9.32 5.82
N ALA A 42 -2.05 -8.73 4.91
CA ALA A 42 -2.29 -7.42 4.32
C ALA A 42 -3.67 -7.36 3.66
N GLY A 43 -4.01 -8.33 2.81
CA GLY A 43 -5.32 -8.41 2.17
C GLY A 43 -6.47 -8.59 3.18
N GLY A 44 -6.25 -9.38 4.24
CA GLY A 44 -7.21 -9.54 5.33
C GLY A 44 -7.51 -8.24 6.08
N VAL A 45 -6.47 -7.46 6.39
CA VAL A 45 -6.59 -6.13 6.99
C VAL A 45 -7.44 -5.21 6.09
N MET A 46 -7.19 -5.19 4.79
CA MET A 46 -7.93 -4.33 3.86
C MET A 46 -9.37 -4.75 3.65
N LEU A 47 -9.69 -6.06 3.71
CA LEU A 47 -11.07 -6.52 3.70
C LEU A 47 -11.83 -6.03 4.95
N ILE A 48 -11.21 -6.11 6.13
CA ILE A 48 -11.81 -5.61 7.38
C ILE A 48 -12.02 -4.09 7.29
N VAL A 49 -10.99 -3.33 6.93
CA VAL A 49 -11.08 -1.87 6.82
C VAL A 49 -12.15 -1.47 5.80
N SER A 50 -12.15 -2.08 4.62
CA SER A 50 -13.08 -1.70 3.55
C SER A 50 -14.53 -2.03 3.87
N PHE A 51 -14.82 -3.26 4.29
CA PHE A 51 -16.19 -3.72 4.49
C PHE A 51 -16.74 -3.39 5.89
N LEU A 52 -15.98 -3.66 6.94
CA LEU A 52 -16.49 -3.57 8.31
C LEU A 52 -16.33 -2.18 8.91
N GLU A 53 -15.26 -1.47 8.57
CA GLU A 53 -15.02 -0.13 9.08
C GLU A 53 -15.61 0.94 8.15
N LEU A 54 -15.19 1.00 6.88
CA LEU A 54 -15.57 2.10 5.99
C LEU A 54 -16.99 1.95 5.42
N PHE A 55 -17.30 0.79 4.82
CA PHE A 55 -18.60 0.59 4.19
C PHE A 55 -19.75 0.62 5.20
N VAL A 56 -19.66 -0.20 6.28
CA VAL A 56 -20.67 -0.19 7.34
C VAL A 56 -20.80 1.18 7.97
N LYS A 57 -19.70 1.90 8.18
CA LYS A 57 -19.79 3.22 8.79
C LYS A 57 -20.39 4.27 7.85
N SER A 58 -20.15 4.17 6.55
CA SER A 58 -20.74 5.06 5.55
C SER A 58 -22.27 5.02 5.56
N MET A 59 -22.88 3.85 5.84
CA MET A 59 -24.35 3.71 5.97
C MET A 59 -24.95 4.47 7.16
N THR A 60 -24.12 4.93 8.10
CA THR A 60 -24.57 5.81 9.20
C THR A 60 -24.51 7.30 8.83
N LEU A 61 -23.90 7.63 7.69
CA LEU A 61 -23.68 9.00 7.20
C LEU A 61 -24.55 9.32 5.98
N VAL A 62 -24.83 8.33 5.12
CA VAL A 62 -25.65 8.45 3.90
C VAL A 62 -26.64 7.29 3.81
N SER A 63 -27.56 7.33 2.84
CA SER A 63 -28.49 6.21 2.65
C SER A 63 -27.76 4.93 2.20
N ASN A 64 -28.32 3.76 2.51
CA ASN A 64 -27.74 2.46 2.12
C ASN A 64 -27.53 2.34 0.61
N VAL A 65 -28.44 2.93 -0.19
CA VAL A 65 -28.35 2.92 -1.65
C VAL A 65 -27.18 3.77 -2.12
N GLU A 66 -27.04 5.00 -1.60
CA GLU A 66 -25.90 5.88 -1.94
C GLU A 66 -24.57 5.26 -1.53
N ALA A 67 -24.47 4.71 -0.32
CA ALA A 67 -23.28 4.02 0.16
C ALA A 67 -22.89 2.84 -0.76
N THR A 68 -23.87 2.02 -1.15
CA THR A 68 -23.64 0.86 -2.04
C THR A 68 -23.19 1.30 -3.43
N ILE A 69 -23.81 2.32 -4.00
CA ILE A 69 -23.43 2.86 -5.32
C ILE A 69 -22.01 3.44 -5.24
N ALA A 70 -21.72 4.29 -4.26
CA ALA A 70 -20.40 4.90 -4.11
C ALA A 70 -19.30 3.86 -3.89
N PHE A 71 -19.54 2.85 -3.04
CA PHE A 71 -18.61 1.76 -2.80
C PHE A 71 -18.36 0.93 -4.07
N THR A 72 -19.42 0.60 -4.81
CA THR A 72 -19.32 -0.18 -6.06
C THR A 72 -18.57 0.61 -7.13
N VAL A 73 -18.86 1.90 -7.28
CA VAL A 73 -18.15 2.79 -8.21
C VAL A 73 -16.67 2.88 -7.84
N GLY A 74 -16.34 3.04 -6.56
CA GLY A 74 -14.96 3.03 -6.07
C GLY A 74 -14.24 1.72 -6.37
N ALA A 75 -14.88 0.58 -6.12
CA ALA A 75 -14.32 -0.75 -6.40
C ALA A 75 -14.07 -0.96 -7.90
N VAL A 76 -15.02 -0.57 -8.76
CA VAL A 76 -14.88 -0.65 -10.23
C VAL A 76 -13.78 0.29 -10.72
N LEU A 77 -13.69 1.50 -10.18
CA LEU A 77 -12.62 2.45 -10.53
C LEU A 77 -11.24 1.91 -10.16
N MET A 78 -11.09 1.34 -8.96
CA MET A 78 -9.83 0.73 -8.55
C MET A 78 -9.49 -0.48 -9.41
N MET A 79 -10.47 -1.32 -9.75
CA MET A 79 -10.30 -2.43 -10.69
C MET A 79 -9.87 -1.94 -12.08
N ALA A 80 -10.43 -0.84 -12.58
CA ALA A 80 -10.01 -0.26 -13.85
C ALA A 80 -8.57 0.29 -13.79
N ILE A 81 -8.16 0.90 -12.68
CA ILE A 81 -6.77 1.32 -12.47
C ILE A 81 -5.85 0.10 -12.52
N ASP A 82 -6.15 -0.95 -11.76
CA ASP A 82 -5.35 -2.18 -11.72
C ASP A 82 -5.20 -2.83 -13.10
N LEU A 83 -6.29 -2.89 -13.87
CA LEU A 83 -6.28 -3.44 -15.24
C LEU A 83 -5.57 -2.55 -16.27
N THR A 84 -5.49 -1.23 -16.03
CA THR A 84 -4.88 -0.28 -16.97
C THR A 84 -3.40 -0.05 -16.70
N VAL A 85 -2.92 -0.29 -15.47
CA VAL A 85 -1.49 -0.21 -15.15
C VAL A 85 -0.75 -1.24 -16.01
N PRO A 86 -0.03 -0.79 -17.05
CA PRO A 86 0.58 -1.70 -17.99
C PRO A 86 1.70 -2.47 -17.29
N HIS A 87 1.83 -3.76 -17.58
CA HIS A 87 2.99 -4.55 -17.17
C HIS A 87 4.23 -4.12 -17.96
N MET A 88 4.73 -2.90 -17.72
CA MET A 88 5.75 -2.19 -18.50
C MET A 88 6.99 -3.04 -18.70
N GLU A 89 7.40 -3.29 -19.95
CA GLU A 89 8.77 -3.74 -20.25
C GLU A 89 9.75 -2.60 -19.99
N ILE A 90 10.33 -2.62 -18.79
CA ILE A 90 11.40 -1.70 -18.43
C ILE A 90 12.63 -2.11 -19.27
N GLY A 91 12.96 -1.29 -20.25
CA GLY A 91 14.12 -1.46 -21.12
C GLY A 91 15.41 -1.62 -20.33
N ARG A 92 16.35 -2.40 -20.88
CA ARG A 92 17.59 -2.82 -20.21
C ARG A 92 18.31 -1.64 -19.56
N TRP A 93 18.36 -1.62 -18.22
CA TRP A 93 19.26 -0.77 -17.47
C TRP A 93 20.63 -1.46 -17.37
N GLU A 94 21.63 -0.91 -18.05
CA GLU A 94 23.02 -1.38 -17.98
C GLU A 94 23.70 -0.85 -16.70
N MET A 95 23.42 -1.48 -15.56
CA MET A 95 24.07 -1.15 -14.27
C MET A 95 24.29 -2.41 -13.42
N GLY A 96 25.14 -3.35 -13.84
CA GLY A 96 25.57 -4.48 -12.98
C GLY A 96 24.45 -5.34 -12.37
N ILE A 97 23.27 -5.35 -13.00
CA ILE A 97 22.04 -5.98 -12.50
C ILE A 97 22.10 -7.49 -12.77
N ALA A 98 21.92 -8.29 -11.72
CA ALA A 98 21.99 -9.75 -11.82
C ALA A 98 20.72 -10.35 -12.43
N ASN A 99 19.54 -9.77 -12.15
CA ASN A 99 18.25 -10.29 -12.63
C ASN A 99 17.31 -9.16 -13.10
N PRO A 100 17.32 -8.83 -14.41
CA PRO A 100 16.48 -7.78 -14.99
C PRO A 100 14.97 -8.01 -14.82
N ARG A 101 14.53 -9.27 -14.75
CA ARG A 101 13.11 -9.60 -14.54
C ARG A 101 12.65 -9.18 -13.15
N MET A 102 13.47 -9.43 -12.13
CA MET A 102 13.17 -9.04 -10.75
C MET A 102 13.25 -7.52 -10.54
N LEU A 103 14.12 -6.82 -11.28
CA LEU A 103 14.12 -5.36 -11.30
C LEU A 103 12.78 -4.83 -11.80
N LYS A 104 12.31 -5.35 -12.93
CA LYS A 104 11.00 -5.00 -13.51
C LYS A 104 9.89 -5.28 -12.51
N THR A 105 9.88 -6.46 -11.88
CA THR A 105 8.88 -6.82 -10.86
C THR A 105 8.89 -5.81 -9.71
N GLY A 106 10.04 -5.52 -9.10
CA GLY A 106 10.11 -4.61 -7.97
C GLY A 106 9.74 -3.17 -8.30
N LEU A 107 10.10 -2.69 -9.50
CA LEU A 107 9.69 -1.36 -9.97
C LEU A 107 8.19 -1.25 -10.23
N ILE A 108 7.59 -2.25 -10.86
CA ILE A 108 6.13 -2.29 -11.08
C ILE A 108 5.39 -2.37 -9.75
N VAL A 109 5.86 -3.21 -8.83
CA VAL A 109 5.29 -3.32 -7.47
C VAL A 109 5.38 -1.99 -6.73
N ALA A 110 6.54 -1.32 -6.75
CA ALA A 110 6.69 0.00 -6.15
C ALA A 110 5.68 1.03 -6.70
N ILE A 111 5.53 1.09 -8.02
CA ILE A 111 4.57 2.01 -8.68
C ILE A 111 3.13 1.64 -8.33
N GLY A 112 2.79 0.34 -8.35
CA GLY A 112 1.46 -0.15 -8.01
C GLY A 112 1.08 0.21 -6.57
N ILE A 113 1.99 -0.01 -5.62
CA ILE A 113 1.82 0.35 -4.21
C ILE A 113 1.73 1.87 -4.03
N SER A 114 2.51 2.68 -4.77
CA SER A 114 2.32 4.15 -4.75
C SER A 114 0.91 4.58 -5.13
N ILE A 115 0.36 3.95 -6.16
CA ILE A 115 -1.01 4.23 -6.60
C ILE A 115 -2.01 3.76 -5.54
N HIS A 116 -1.72 2.68 -4.81
CA HIS A 116 -2.56 2.14 -3.74
C HIS A 116 -2.54 2.99 -2.45
N ASN A 117 -1.36 3.46 -2.06
CA ASN A 117 -1.14 4.27 -0.85
C ASN A 117 -1.82 5.64 -0.93
N PHE A 118 -2.08 6.15 -2.14
CA PHE A 118 -2.77 7.42 -2.31
C PHE A 118 -4.24 7.38 -1.82
N PRO A 119 -5.12 6.47 -2.31
CA PRO A 119 -6.42 6.22 -1.72
C PRO A 119 -6.39 5.97 -0.21
N GLU A 120 -5.44 5.18 0.29
CA GLU A 120 -5.32 4.90 1.72
C GLU A 120 -5.07 6.15 2.56
N GLY A 121 -4.13 7.01 2.12
CA GLY A 121 -3.86 8.28 2.77
C GLY A 121 -5.08 9.20 2.79
N LEU A 122 -5.86 9.23 1.71
CA LEU A 122 -7.13 9.97 1.66
C LEU A 122 -8.15 9.39 2.64
N VAL A 123 -8.25 8.07 2.73
CA VAL A 123 -9.17 7.35 3.61
C VAL A 123 -8.86 7.61 5.08
N VAL A 124 -7.58 7.59 5.50
CA VAL A 124 -7.17 7.97 6.86
C VAL A 124 -7.62 9.39 7.20
N SER A 125 -7.33 10.34 6.31
CA SER A 125 -7.63 11.76 6.51
C SER A 125 -9.13 12.03 6.55
N ALA A 126 -9.89 11.47 5.61
CA ALA A 126 -11.35 11.62 5.53
C ALA A 126 -12.06 11.00 6.75
N SER A 127 -11.61 9.81 7.17
CA SER A 127 -12.14 9.12 8.34
C SER A 127 -11.89 9.91 9.62
N TYR A 128 -10.70 10.46 9.80
CA TYR A 128 -10.37 11.27 10.97
C TYR A 128 -11.15 12.58 11.03
N THR A 129 -11.29 13.24 9.86
CA THR A 129 -12.00 14.52 9.73
C THR A 129 -13.45 14.42 10.18
N HIS A 130 -14.13 13.30 9.86
CA HIS A 130 -15.51 13.07 10.29
C HIS A 130 -15.59 12.44 11.68
N MET A 131 -14.70 11.49 11.97
CA MET A 131 -14.74 10.67 13.16
C MET A 131 -13.33 10.31 13.65
N PRO A 132 -12.75 11.10 14.57
CA PRO A 132 -11.36 10.93 15.00
C PRO A 132 -11.00 9.51 15.47
N LYS A 133 -11.93 8.83 16.18
CA LYS A 133 -11.75 7.44 16.61
C LYS A 133 -11.63 6.46 15.43
N LEU A 134 -12.46 6.62 14.40
CA LEU A 134 -12.39 5.81 13.19
C LEU A 134 -11.08 6.10 12.44
N GLY A 135 -10.74 7.38 12.27
CA GLY A 135 -9.49 7.77 11.62
C GLY A 135 -8.24 7.19 12.28
N LEU A 136 -8.21 7.14 13.63
CA LEU A 136 -7.12 6.51 14.36
C LEU A 136 -7.06 5.00 14.13
N LEU A 137 -8.20 4.31 14.17
CA LEU A 137 -8.27 2.88 13.93
C LEU A 137 -7.83 2.55 12.49
N VAL A 138 -8.35 3.28 11.51
CA VAL A 138 -8.01 3.14 10.09
C VAL A 138 -6.52 3.41 9.83
N ALA A 139 -5.94 4.45 10.46
CA ALA A 139 -4.50 4.73 10.35
C ALA A 139 -3.63 3.59 10.88
N ILE A 140 -4.00 3.00 12.02
CA ILE A 140 -3.27 1.86 12.60
C ILE A 140 -3.37 0.64 11.68
N MET A 141 -4.55 0.37 11.13
CA MET A 141 -4.75 -0.76 10.22
C MET A 141 -3.96 -0.58 8.93
N ILE A 142 -3.96 0.62 8.34
CA ILE A 142 -3.15 0.93 7.17
C ILE A 142 -1.65 0.83 7.49
N CYS A 143 -1.19 1.35 8.64
CA CYS A 143 0.19 1.13 9.09
C CYS A 143 0.58 -0.37 9.07
N LEU A 144 -0.31 -1.24 9.56
CA LEU A 144 -0.07 -2.69 9.61
C LEU A 144 -0.10 -3.33 8.22
N HIS A 145 -0.92 -2.82 7.30
CA HIS A 145 -1.00 -3.26 5.91
C HIS A 145 0.26 -2.92 5.12
N ASN A 146 0.77 -1.70 5.28
CA ASN A 146 1.84 -1.16 4.45
C ASN A 146 3.21 -1.78 4.79
N ILE A 147 3.39 -2.35 5.98
CA ILE A 147 4.63 -3.09 6.33
C ILE A 147 4.84 -4.30 5.38
N PRO A 148 3.90 -5.25 5.25
CA PRO A 148 3.91 -6.28 4.22
C PRO A 148 4.18 -5.75 2.81
N GLU A 149 3.53 -4.68 2.40
CA GLU A 149 3.70 -4.10 1.05
C GLU A 149 5.10 -3.58 0.83
N GLY A 150 5.68 -2.88 1.82
CA GLY A 150 7.06 -2.44 1.80
C GLY A 150 8.06 -3.59 1.65
N ILE A 151 7.78 -4.73 2.30
CA ILE A 151 8.57 -5.97 2.14
C ILE A 151 8.43 -6.51 0.72
N ALA A 152 7.22 -6.52 0.16
CA ALA A 152 6.94 -6.98 -1.21
C ALA A 152 7.58 -6.08 -2.28
N THR A 153 7.70 -4.78 -2.03
CA THR A 153 8.44 -3.84 -2.89
C THR A 153 9.94 -4.08 -2.86
N ALA A 154 10.54 -4.19 -1.66
CA ALA A 154 11.99 -4.23 -1.51
C ALA A 154 12.61 -5.59 -1.88
N THR A 155 11.91 -6.70 -1.61
CA THR A 155 12.41 -8.07 -1.87
C THR A 155 12.86 -8.32 -3.32
N PRO A 156 12.01 -8.11 -4.35
CA PRO A 156 12.42 -8.31 -5.75
C PRO A 156 13.54 -7.36 -6.20
N LEU A 157 13.62 -6.14 -5.64
CA LEU A 157 14.71 -5.20 -5.95
C LEU A 157 16.06 -5.69 -5.43
N ILE A 158 16.10 -6.31 -4.26
CA ILE A 158 17.33 -6.91 -3.73
C ILE A 158 17.71 -8.17 -4.52
N ILE A 159 16.74 -9.05 -4.84
CA ILE A 159 16.96 -10.22 -5.70
C ILE A 159 17.51 -9.81 -7.08
N ALA A 160 17.07 -8.66 -7.60
CA ALA A 160 17.58 -8.10 -8.86
C ALA A 160 19.06 -7.69 -8.81
N GLY A 161 19.63 -7.57 -7.61
CA GLY A 161 21.00 -7.11 -7.39
C GLY A 161 21.12 -5.59 -7.17
N VAL A 162 20.00 -4.89 -6.94
CA VAL A 162 20.04 -3.46 -6.62
C VAL A 162 20.53 -3.25 -5.19
N SER A 163 21.20 -2.13 -4.93
CA SER A 163 21.70 -1.84 -3.58
C SER A 163 20.56 -1.82 -2.55
N LYS A 164 20.81 -2.40 -1.37
CA LYS A 164 19.81 -2.46 -0.28
C LYS A 164 19.24 -1.10 0.09
N ARG A 165 20.09 -0.05 0.07
CA ARG A 165 19.67 1.34 0.36
C ARG A 165 18.65 1.84 -0.65
N TRP A 166 18.86 1.55 -1.92
CA TRP A 166 17.94 1.96 -2.97
C TRP A 166 16.61 1.20 -2.89
N ALA A 167 16.64 -0.11 -2.61
CA ALA A 167 15.42 -0.88 -2.36
C ALA A 167 14.62 -0.34 -1.17
N LEU A 168 15.30 0.04 -0.08
CA LEU A 168 14.68 0.72 1.06
C LEU A 168 14.08 2.07 0.66
N THR A 169 14.79 2.91 -0.09
CA THR A 169 14.26 4.19 -0.57
C THR A 169 13.02 4.00 -1.43
N MET A 170 13.01 3.02 -2.33
CA MET A 170 11.84 2.72 -3.16
C MET A 170 10.65 2.28 -2.32
N ALA A 171 10.84 1.42 -1.32
CA ALA A 171 9.77 1.00 -0.42
C ALA A 171 9.29 2.14 0.51
N PHE A 172 10.14 3.11 0.85
CA PHE A 172 9.73 4.27 1.64
C PHE A 172 8.97 5.31 0.80
N LEU A 173 9.31 5.44 -0.49
CA LEU A 173 8.66 6.36 -1.41
C LEU A 173 7.44 5.75 -2.12
N SER A 174 7.27 4.43 -2.05
CA SER A 174 6.08 3.74 -2.52
C SER A 174 4.94 4.01 -1.57
#